data_AF-A0A952ZJ69-F1
#
_entry.id   AF-A0A952ZJ69-F1
#
_cell.length_a   1.000
_cell.length_b   1.000
_cell.length_c   1.000
_cell.angle_alpha   90.00
_cell.angle_beta   90.00
_cell.angle_gamma   90.00
#
_symmetry.space_group_name_H-M   'P 1'
#
loop_
_entity.id
_entity.type
_entity.pdbx_description
1 polymer ?
#
loop_
_entity_poly.entity_id
_entity_poly.type
_entity_poly.pdbx_seq_one_letter_code
_entity_poly.pdbx_strand_id
1 'polypeptide(L)'
;MLSQTNALGANEKRSNRWLDFQNPLQAAKWLSLLQEEPISGIRVKPNLRLDADYLGFSFDSNEFGLRGPCSQFGTSVVLGTSFAMGFGVNVGSDWYAGVLDDARWFNAGLPVGPFEWAGLLDRWYRGRRQLALFIYHPNVWQHGLLYLHRRKAGKGAFETFGWSMDAATVQQLFCRKRRQQRAARKLGKVMHLACGNACFSRLDAGYCVVDAETDAARLDEVAQQLKALLLTFDKVICLRVPIKEQLLPSCHMNNHFLLANRSHDRMWRLTTEIIASHPDVHAVECSGFSMSDYHPLDSHLNCAGNQRLGAVIQELLAHHACTDGVSA
;
A
#
# COMPACT_ATOMS: atom_id res chain seq x y z
N MET A 1 -33.31 -7.82 -18.21
CA MET A 1 -32.18 -7.03 -17.63
C MET A 1 -32.24 -7.03 -16.09
N LEU A 2 -32.31 -8.20 -15.44
CA LEU A 2 -32.32 -8.34 -13.97
C LEU A 2 -31.43 -9.50 -13.48
N SER A 3 -30.45 -9.93 -14.29
CA SER A 3 -29.64 -11.13 -14.01
C SER A 3 -28.13 -10.89 -13.84
N GLN A 4 -27.62 -9.66 -13.97
CA GLN A 4 -26.19 -9.37 -13.75
C GLN A 4 -25.90 -8.80 -12.35
N THR A 5 -26.83 -8.07 -11.73
CA THR A 5 -26.67 -7.55 -10.35
C THR A 5 -26.75 -8.66 -9.29
N ASN A 6 -27.46 -9.76 -9.55
CA ASN A 6 -27.52 -10.90 -8.63
C ASN A 6 -26.28 -11.81 -8.72
N ALA A 7 -25.49 -11.73 -9.79
CA ALA A 7 -24.28 -12.54 -9.95
C ALA A 7 -23.09 -11.97 -9.14
N LEU A 8 -22.97 -10.64 -9.08
CA LEU A 8 -21.95 -9.96 -8.25
C LEU A 8 -22.17 -10.22 -6.75
N GLY A 9 -23.43 -10.17 -6.29
CA GLY A 9 -23.78 -10.44 -4.88
C GLY A 9 -23.78 -11.93 -4.48
N ALA A 10 -23.79 -12.86 -5.43
CA ALA A 10 -23.75 -14.30 -5.16
C ALA A 10 -22.31 -14.85 -5.04
N ASN A 11 -21.35 -14.27 -5.77
CA ASN A 11 -19.94 -14.63 -5.63
C ASN A 11 -19.32 -14.12 -4.32
N GLU A 12 -19.76 -12.97 -3.80
CA GLU A 12 -19.33 -12.49 -2.48
C GLU A 12 -19.80 -13.39 -1.32
N LYS A 13 -20.91 -14.12 -1.48
CA LYS A 13 -21.47 -14.96 -0.41
C LYS A 13 -20.70 -16.25 -0.14
N ARG A 14 -19.85 -16.71 -1.07
CA ARG A 14 -19.05 -17.95 -0.89
C ARG A 14 -17.58 -17.72 -0.50
N SER A 15 -17.04 -16.52 -0.67
CA SER A 15 -15.64 -16.20 -0.33
C SER A 15 -15.47 -15.53 1.05
N ASN A 16 -16.40 -15.75 1.98
CA ASN A 16 -16.51 -15.04 3.28
C ASN A 16 -15.39 -15.36 4.31
N ARG A 17 -14.15 -15.53 3.86
CA ARG A 17 -12.96 -15.37 4.70
C ARG A 17 -12.51 -13.93 4.58
N TRP A 18 -12.71 -13.21 5.67
CA TRP A 18 -12.27 -11.84 5.83
C TRP A 18 -10.75 -11.83 5.67
N LEU A 19 -10.24 -10.97 4.78
CA LEU A 19 -8.81 -10.82 4.57
C LEU A 19 -8.15 -10.37 5.88
N ASP A 20 -7.11 -11.09 6.30
CA ASP A 20 -6.32 -10.79 7.49
C ASP A 20 -4.86 -11.20 7.24
N PHE A 21 -4.07 -10.32 6.64
CA PHE A 21 -2.64 -10.57 6.42
C PHE A 21 -1.79 -10.37 7.67
N GLN A 22 -2.38 -10.00 8.81
CA GLN A 22 -1.71 -10.14 10.11
C GLN A 22 -1.84 -11.55 10.69
N ASN A 23 -2.70 -12.41 10.13
CA ASN A 23 -2.74 -13.83 10.43
C ASN A 23 -1.62 -14.54 9.66
N PRO A 24 -0.61 -15.15 10.34
CA PRO A 24 0.51 -15.80 9.68
C PRO A 24 0.14 -16.87 8.65
N LEU A 25 -1.01 -17.55 8.82
CA LEU A 25 -1.47 -18.56 7.87
C LEU A 25 -1.94 -17.94 6.54
N GLN A 26 -2.62 -16.80 6.58
CA GLN A 26 -2.99 -16.07 5.37
C GLN A 26 -1.78 -15.32 4.78
N ALA A 27 -0.95 -14.73 5.64
CA ALA A 27 0.30 -14.08 5.24
C ALA A 27 1.22 -15.04 4.49
N ALA A 28 1.36 -16.30 4.94
CA ALA A 28 2.18 -17.29 4.25
C ALA A 28 1.75 -17.54 2.79
N LYS A 29 0.44 -17.51 2.50
CA LYS A 29 -0.06 -17.60 1.13
C LYS A 29 0.36 -16.41 0.29
N TRP A 30 0.26 -15.20 0.82
CA TRP A 30 0.75 -13.99 0.15
C TRP A 30 2.27 -14.06 -0.07
N LEU A 31 3.03 -14.41 0.96
CA LEU A 31 4.49 -14.54 0.89
C LEU A 31 4.92 -15.58 -0.15
N SER A 32 4.13 -16.63 -0.38
CA SER A 32 4.40 -17.64 -1.42
C SER A 32 4.36 -17.10 -2.85
N LEU A 33 3.77 -15.92 -3.06
CA LEU A 33 3.74 -15.25 -4.34
C LEU A 33 4.98 -14.38 -4.58
N LEU A 34 5.72 -14.07 -3.51
CA LEU A 34 6.91 -13.24 -3.57
C LEU A 34 8.15 -14.09 -3.85
N GLN A 35 9.14 -13.44 -4.46
CA GLN A 35 10.49 -13.97 -4.61
C GLN A 35 11.51 -12.86 -4.32
N GLU A 36 12.67 -13.27 -3.80
CA GLU A 36 13.81 -12.38 -3.62
C GLU A 36 14.23 -11.78 -4.96
N GLU A 37 14.58 -10.50 -4.92
CA GLU A 37 15.04 -9.76 -6.08
C GLU A 37 16.25 -8.90 -5.64
N PRO A 38 17.43 -9.02 -6.27
CA PRO A 38 18.62 -8.30 -5.82
C PRO A 38 18.51 -6.76 -5.83
N ILE A 39 17.84 -6.20 -6.83
CA ILE A 39 17.67 -4.78 -7.13
C ILE A 39 16.48 -4.17 -6.36
N SER A 40 15.26 -4.68 -6.50
CA SER A 40 14.04 -4.20 -5.86
C SER A 40 13.78 -4.86 -4.49
N GLY A 41 14.65 -5.78 -4.07
CA GLY A 41 14.53 -6.50 -2.81
C GLY A 41 13.57 -7.68 -2.87
N ILE A 42 12.34 -7.43 -3.31
CA ILE A 42 11.34 -8.45 -3.61
C ILE A 42 10.63 -8.09 -4.91
N ARG A 43 9.97 -9.10 -5.49
CA ARG A 43 8.91 -8.92 -6.48
C ARG A 43 7.89 -10.04 -6.35
N VAL A 44 6.73 -9.85 -6.96
CA VAL A 44 5.80 -10.96 -7.17
C VAL A 44 6.38 -11.85 -8.28
N LYS A 45 6.12 -13.16 -8.25
CA LYS A 45 6.46 -14.05 -9.38
C LYS A 45 5.77 -13.50 -10.64
N PRO A 46 6.47 -13.37 -11.78
CA PRO A 46 5.88 -12.84 -13.01
C PRO A 46 4.78 -13.71 -13.59
N ASN A 47 3.86 -13.10 -14.34
CA ASN A 47 2.79 -13.78 -15.07
C ASN A 47 1.93 -14.71 -14.19
N LEU A 48 1.79 -14.40 -12.90
CA LEU A 48 0.88 -15.14 -12.04
C LEU A 48 -0.55 -14.74 -12.38
N ARG A 49 -1.44 -15.73 -12.37
CA ARG A 49 -2.89 -15.55 -12.41
C ARG A 49 -3.49 -16.46 -11.37
N LEU A 50 -4.21 -15.88 -10.42
CA LEU A 50 -4.78 -16.60 -9.29
C LEU A 50 -6.24 -16.22 -9.13
N ASP A 51 -7.09 -17.24 -9.01
CA ASP A 51 -8.49 -17.05 -8.68
C ASP A 51 -8.69 -16.71 -7.21
N ALA A 52 -9.87 -16.16 -6.89
CA ALA A 52 -10.20 -15.67 -5.56
C ALA A 52 -10.14 -16.73 -4.45
N ASP A 53 -10.26 -18.01 -4.78
CA ASP A 53 -10.23 -19.11 -3.81
C ASP A 53 -8.89 -19.25 -3.07
N TYR A 54 -7.78 -18.77 -3.66
CA TYR A 54 -6.46 -18.91 -3.05
C TYR A 54 -6.22 -17.85 -1.95
N LEU A 55 -6.31 -16.56 -2.30
CA LEU A 55 -6.02 -15.44 -1.40
C LEU A 55 -7.26 -14.83 -0.73
N GLY A 56 -8.47 -15.15 -1.20
CA GLY A 56 -9.70 -14.43 -0.88
C GLY A 56 -10.02 -13.29 -1.86
N PHE A 57 -9.19 -13.08 -2.89
CA PHE A 57 -9.41 -12.17 -4.01
C PHE A 57 -8.55 -12.63 -5.21
N SER A 58 -8.96 -12.32 -6.44
CA SER A 58 -8.18 -12.65 -7.63
C SER A 58 -6.94 -11.77 -7.76
N PHE A 59 -5.84 -12.35 -8.21
CA PHE A 59 -4.56 -11.66 -8.28
C PHE A 59 -3.83 -12.00 -9.59
N ASP A 60 -3.48 -10.97 -10.34
CA ASP A 60 -2.65 -11.08 -11.55
C ASP A 60 -1.35 -10.29 -11.38
N SER A 61 -0.24 -10.83 -11.86
CA SER A 61 1.00 -10.08 -12.09
C SER A 61 1.38 -10.11 -13.57
N ASN A 62 1.97 -9.02 -14.04
CA ASN A 62 2.53 -8.90 -15.39
C ASN A 62 3.91 -9.58 -15.50
N GLU A 63 4.55 -9.46 -16.65
CA GLU A 63 5.86 -10.02 -16.97
C GLU A 63 7.01 -9.49 -16.08
N PHE A 64 6.81 -8.36 -15.40
CA PHE A 64 7.78 -7.80 -14.44
C PHE A 64 7.53 -8.23 -12.99
N GLY A 65 6.43 -8.97 -12.73
CA GLY A 65 6.05 -9.31 -11.36
C GLY A 65 5.44 -8.14 -10.60
N LEU A 66 4.76 -7.24 -11.32
CA LEU A 66 4.02 -6.10 -10.79
C LEU A 66 2.53 -6.26 -11.09
N ARG A 67 1.67 -5.50 -10.42
CA ARG A 67 0.22 -5.50 -10.64
C ARG A 67 -0.22 -4.19 -11.29
N GLY A 68 -1.15 -4.26 -12.24
CA GLY A 68 -1.67 -3.10 -12.97
C GLY A 68 -0.87 -2.77 -14.24
N PRO A 69 -1.07 -1.56 -14.81
CA PRO A 69 -0.42 -1.11 -16.04
C PRO A 69 1.10 -1.33 -16.02
N CYS A 70 1.68 -1.76 -17.14
CA CYS A 70 3.09 -2.13 -17.21
C CYS A 70 3.83 -1.54 -18.41
N SER A 71 3.34 -0.45 -18.99
CA SER A 71 3.98 0.16 -20.16
C SER A 71 5.38 0.65 -19.83
N GLN A 72 6.38 -0.14 -20.22
CA GLN A 72 7.79 0.19 -20.00
C GLN A 72 8.17 1.52 -20.66
N PHE A 73 7.49 1.90 -21.74
CA PHE A 73 7.72 3.12 -22.51
C PHE A 73 6.67 4.20 -22.26
N GLY A 74 5.87 4.05 -21.19
CA GLY A 74 4.88 5.03 -20.79
C GLY A 74 5.49 6.41 -20.49
N THR A 75 4.65 7.36 -20.12
CA THR A 75 5.12 8.68 -19.66
C THR A 75 4.90 8.88 -18.16
N SER A 76 4.21 7.95 -17.50
CA SER A 76 3.75 8.13 -16.13
C SER A 76 3.97 6.87 -15.29
N VAL A 77 4.34 7.05 -14.03
CA VAL A 77 4.63 5.98 -13.09
C VAL A 77 3.76 6.12 -11.85
N VAL A 78 3.18 5.01 -11.40
CA VAL A 78 2.58 4.94 -10.06
C VAL A 78 3.63 4.43 -9.08
N LEU A 79 3.83 5.16 -7.99
CA LEU A 79 4.69 4.78 -6.87
C LEU A 79 3.86 4.61 -5.61
N GLY A 80 4.29 3.70 -4.74
CA GLY A 80 3.64 3.45 -3.47
C GLY A 80 3.66 1.97 -3.11
N THR A 81 3.05 1.66 -1.98
CA THR A 81 3.07 0.30 -1.43
C THR A 81 1.78 -0.43 -1.80
N SER A 82 1.08 -1.00 -0.83
CA SER A 82 -0.06 -1.86 -1.06
C SER A 82 -1.29 -1.14 -1.62
N PHE A 83 -1.48 0.16 -1.35
CA PHE A 83 -2.55 0.94 -1.97
C PHE A 83 -2.27 1.17 -3.45
N ALA A 84 -1.03 1.52 -3.82
CA ALA A 84 -0.63 1.63 -5.23
C ALA A 84 -0.82 0.32 -6.00
N MET A 85 -0.57 -0.82 -5.35
CA MET A 85 -0.84 -2.14 -5.94
C MET A 85 -2.33 -2.44 -6.16
N GLY A 86 -3.25 -1.75 -5.47
CA GLY A 86 -4.66 -2.17 -5.38
C GLY A 86 -4.83 -3.48 -4.62
N PHE A 87 -3.95 -3.79 -3.66
CA PHE A 87 -3.89 -5.08 -2.99
C PHE A 87 -5.15 -5.35 -2.15
N GLY A 88 -5.66 -6.60 -2.18
CA GLY A 88 -6.82 -7.03 -1.39
C GLY A 88 -8.17 -6.96 -2.11
N VAL A 89 -8.22 -6.61 -3.39
CA VAL A 89 -9.45 -6.65 -4.22
C VAL A 89 -9.21 -7.40 -5.51
N ASN A 90 -10.28 -7.99 -6.06
CA ASN A 90 -10.24 -8.71 -7.33
C ASN A 90 -9.68 -7.83 -8.46
N VAL A 91 -9.03 -8.48 -9.43
CA VAL A 91 -8.63 -7.84 -10.70
C VAL A 91 -9.84 -7.16 -11.34
N GLY A 92 -9.68 -5.89 -11.72
CA GLY A 92 -10.74 -5.06 -12.28
C GLY A 92 -11.60 -4.34 -11.23
N SER A 93 -11.38 -4.60 -9.93
CA SER A 93 -11.97 -3.83 -8.82
C SER A 93 -10.94 -2.95 -8.09
N ASP A 94 -9.69 -2.97 -8.55
CA ASP A 94 -8.64 -2.04 -8.12
C ASP A 94 -8.91 -0.62 -8.64
N TRP A 95 -8.33 0.37 -7.96
CA TRP A 95 -8.61 1.79 -8.24
C TRP A 95 -8.12 2.27 -9.61
N TYR A 96 -7.15 1.59 -10.22
CA TYR A 96 -6.60 1.97 -11.52
C TYR A 96 -7.37 1.33 -12.70
N ALA A 97 -8.16 0.29 -12.47
CA ALA A 97 -8.98 -0.32 -13.51
C ALA A 97 -9.96 0.71 -14.10
N GLY A 98 -9.79 1.04 -15.38
CA GLY A 98 -10.60 2.04 -16.08
C GLY A 98 -10.28 3.49 -15.73
N VAL A 99 -9.30 3.75 -14.86
CA VAL A 99 -8.82 5.10 -14.51
C VAL A 99 -7.50 5.41 -15.22
N LEU A 100 -6.58 4.44 -15.27
CA LEU A 100 -5.29 4.60 -15.93
C LEU A 100 -5.31 4.00 -17.33
N ASP A 101 -4.67 4.70 -18.27
CA ASP A 101 -4.39 4.19 -19.62
C ASP A 101 -3.18 3.25 -19.59
N ASP A 102 -3.40 1.99 -19.94
CA ASP A 102 -2.38 0.94 -19.95
C ASP A 102 -1.17 1.29 -20.82
N ALA A 103 -1.34 2.07 -21.89
CA ALA A 103 -0.23 2.48 -22.76
C ALA A 103 0.65 3.57 -22.14
N ARG A 104 0.09 4.39 -21.24
CA ARG A 104 0.77 5.54 -20.63
C ARG A 104 1.42 5.22 -19.29
N TRP A 105 0.85 4.28 -18.54
CA TRP A 105 1.20 4.08 -17.14
C TRP A 105 2.04 2.83 -16.89
N PHE A 106 2.97 2.97 -15.95
CA PHE A 106 3.72 1.88 -15.35
C PHE A 106 3.49 1.87 -13.84
N ASN A 107 2.80 0.85 -13.32
CA ASN A 107 2.54 0.71 -11.89
C ASN A 107 3.70 -0.01 -11.21
N ALA A 108 4.55 0.76 -10.52
CA ALA A 108 5.67 0.25 -9.74
C ALA A 108 5.29 -0.01 -8.26
N GLY A 109 3.99 -0.11 -7.95
CA GLY A 109 3.48 -0.38 -6.63
C GLY A 109 4.03 -1.69 -6.05
N LEU A 110 4.78 -1.60 -4.95
CA LEU A 110 5.36 -2.75 -4.22
C LEU A 110 5.62 -2.36 -2.75
N PRO A 111 5.56 -3.30 -1.79
CA PRO A 111 5.83 -3.04 -0.38
C PRO A 111 7.35 -2.97 -0.12
N VAL A 112 8.00 -1.98 -0.72
CA VAL A 112 9.45 -1.76 -0.70
C VAL A 112 9.79 -0.30 -0.39
N GLY A 113 11.07 -0.01 -0.18
CA GLY A 113 11.56 1.34 0.10
C GLY A 113 11.81 2.17 -1.19
N PRO A 114 12.07 3.48 -1.05
CA PRO A 114 12.34 4.35 -2.19
C PRO A 114 13.56 3.94 -3.03
N PHE A 115 14.61 3.43 -2.37
CA PHE A 115 15.79 2.92 -3.08
C PHE A 115 15.44 1.72 -3.97
N GLU A 116 14.63 0.79 -3.46
CA GLU A 116 14.17 -0.38 -4.21
C GLU A 116 13.27 0.01 -5.38
N TRP A 117 12.41 1.02 -5.23
CA TRP A 117 11.65 1.58 -6.35
C TRP A 117 12.55 2.19 -7.41
N ALA A 118 13.59 2.95 -7.02
CA ALA A 118 14.53 3.51 -7.98
C ALA A 118 15.22 2.39 -8.79
N GLY A 119 15.73 1.36 -8.12
CA GLY A 119 16.33 0.21 -8.79
C GLY A 119 15.35 -0.52 -9.72
N LEU A 120 14.09 -0.67 -9.30
CA LEU A 120 13.03 -1.25 -10.12
C LEU A 120 12.80 -0.47 -11.42
N LEU A 121 12.68 0.86 -11.32
CA LEU A 121 12.51 1.73 -12.48
C LEU A 121 13.73 1.71 -13.39
N ASP A 122 14.93 1.77 -12.83
CA ASP A 122 16.17 1.69 -13.60
C ASP A 122 16.26 0.36 -14.36
N ARG A 123 15.79 -0.74 -13.74
CA ARG A 123 15.78 -2.06 -14.37
C ARG A 123 14.74 -2.20 -15.49
N TRP A 124 13.51 -1.73 -15.30
CA TRP A 124 12.38 -2.08 -16.20
C TRP A 124 11.68 -0.91 -16.87
N TYR A 125 11.75 0.30 -16.33
CA TYR A 125 11.12 1.48 -16.95
C TYR A 125 12.09 2.17 -17.91
N ARG A 126 11.61 2.47 -19.12
CA ARG A 126 12.34 3.11 -20.23
C ARG A 126 11.61 4.33 -20.78
N GLY A 127 10.44 4.61 -20.24
CA GLY A 127 9.58 5.70 -20.63
C GLY A 127 10.11 7.06 -20.20
N ARG A 128 9.44 8.11 -20.68
CA ARG A 128 9.71 9.47 -20.21
C ARG A 128 9.20 9.57 -18.77
N ARG A 129 9.98 10.12 -17.85
CA ARG A 129 9.57 10.28 -16.44
C ARG A 129 8.75 11.58 -16.29
N GLN A 130 7.68 11.72 -17.06
CA GLN A 130 6.91 12.97 -17.08
C GLN A 130 6.11 13.17 -15.79
N LEU A 131 5.46 12.11 -15.29
CA LEU A 131 4.62 12.20 -14.10
C LEU A 131 4.85 11.01 -13.16
N ALA A 132 5.07 11.29 -11.88
CA ALA A 132 4.90 10.32 -10.81
C ALA A 132 3.58 10.57 -10.07
N LEU A 133 2.73 9.54 -10.00
CA LEU A 133 1.62 9.47 -9.04
C LEU A 133 2.09 8.68 -7.82
N PHE A 134 2.49 9.38 -6.77
CA PHE A 134 2.93 8.78 -5.53
C PHE A 134 1.76 8.63 -4.56
N ILE A 135 1.25 7.41 -4.40
CA ILE A 135 0.20 7.09 -3.43
C ILE A 135 0.88 6.83 -2.08
N TYR A 136 0.89 7.87 -1.26
CA TYR A 136 1.49 7.83 0.06
C TYR A 136 0.69 6.94 1.01
N HIS A 137 1.43 6.09 1.71
CA HIS A 137 0.97 5.35 2.87
C HIS A 137 2.12 5.30 3.90
N PRO A 138 1.87 5.41 5.22
CA PRO A 138 2.94 5.52 6.22
C PRO A 138 3.90 4.32 6.27
N ASN A 139 3.49 3.15 5.76
CA ASN A 139 4.38 1.99 5.59
C ASN A 139 5.59 2.26 4.68
N VAL A 140 5.59 3.30 3.82
CA VAL A 140 6.76 3.64 3.00
C VAL A 140 8.00 3.88 3.88
N TRP A 141 7.82 4.49 5.04
CA TRP A 141 8.88 4.78 5.99
C TRP A 141 9.38 3.51 6.67
N GLN A 142 8.46 2.65 7.13
CA GLN A 142 8.83 1.36 7.71
C GLN A 142 9.57 0.48 6.70
N HIS A 143 9.07 0.38 5.45
CA HIS A 143 9.76 -0.36 4.41
C HIS A 143 11.12 0.27 4.10
N GLY A 144 11.21 1.59 3.95
CA GLY A 144 12.50 2.28 3.77
C GLY A 144 13.52 1.93 4.85
N LEU A 145 13.14 1.98 6.12
CA LEU A 145 14.03 1.63 7.24
C LEU A 145 14.42 0.15 7.24
N LEU A 146 13.46 -0.74 6.98
CA LEU A 146 13.67 -2.19 6.93
C LEU A 146 14.60 -2.60 5.77
N TYR A 147 14.39 -2.03 4.58
CA TYR A 147 15.25 -2.27 3.42
C TYR A 147 16.62 -1.62 3.55
N LEU A 148 16.71 -0.46 4.20
CA LEU A 148 17.99 0.12 4.56
C LEU A 148 18.81 -0.81 5.46
N HIS A 149 18.16 -1.40 6.47
CA HIS A 149 18.79 -2.41 7.33
C HIS A 149 19.22 -3.65 6.53
N ARG A 150 18.35 -4.17 5.65
CA ARG A 150 18.65 -5.29 4.73
C ARG A 150 19.95 -5.04 3.97
N ARG A 151 20.06 -3.88 3.30
CA ARG A 151 21.23 -3.52 2.49
C ARG A 151 22.51 -3.47 3.33
N LYS A 152 22.45 -2.87 4.53
CA LYS A 152 23.59 -2.79 5.44
C LYS A 152 24.00 -4.16 6.01
N ALA A 153 23.04 -5.07 6.20
CA ALA A 153 23.28 -6.40 6.73
C ALA A 153 23.71 -7.43 5.66
N GLY A 154 23.53 -7.14 4.37
CA GLY A 154 23.82 -8.08 3.28
C GLY A 154 22.90 -9.31 3.26
N LYS A 155 21.68 -9.19 3.80
CA LYS A 155 20.73 -10.31 3.94
C LYS A 155 19.63 -10.26 2.88
N GLY A 156 18.96 -11.39 2.65
CA GLY A 156 17.71 -11.44 1.88
C GLY A 156 16.59 -10.64 2.56
N ALA A 157 15.59 -10.22 1.80
CA ALA A 157 14.39 -9.59 2.34
C ALA A 157 13.60 -10.53 3.27
N PHE A 158 13.43 -11.80 2.91
CA PHE A 158 12.74 -12.79 3.73
C PHE A 158 13.44 -12.99 5.07
N GLU A 159 14.77 -13.10 5.07
CA GLU A 159 15.57 -13.20 6.29
C GLU A 159 15.48 -11.93 7.14
N THR A 160 15.62 -10.76 6.51
CA THR A 160 15.59 -9.46 7.20
C THR A 160 14.25 -9.21 7.88
N PHE A 161 13.16 -9.61 7.25
CA PHE A 161 11.80 -9.40 7.79
C PHE A 161 11.31 -10.57 8.65
N GLY A 162 12.12 -11.62 8.82
CA GLY A 162 11.73 -12.83 9.53
C GLY A 162 10.52 -13.51 8.91
N TRP A 163 10.37 -13.40 7.59
CA TRP A 163 9.29 -14.04 6.84
C TRP A 163 9.61 -15.52 6.65
N SER A 164 8.61 -16.36 6.90
CA SER A 164 8.72 -17.80 6.72
C SER A 164 7.45 -18.36 6.13
N MET A 165 7.62 -19.35 5.26
CA MET A 165 6.55 -20.17 4.70
C MET A 165 6.57 -21.59 5.27
N ASP A 166 7.54 -21.91 6.12
CA ASP A 166 7.62 -23.21 6.78
C ASP A 166 6.42 -23.41 7.71
N ALA A 167 5.72 -24.54 7.56
CA ALA A 167 4.46 -24.78 8.26
C ALA A 167 4.61 -24.76 9.79
N ALA A 168 5.70 -25.34 10.31
CA ALA A 168 5.95 -25.36 11.74
C ALA A 168 6.21 -23.95 12.29
N THR A 169 7.04 -23.17 11.59
CA THR A 169 7.35 -21.78 11.92
C THR A 169 6.09 -20.92 11.85
N VAL A 170 5.30 -21.04 10.78
CA VAL A 170 4.04 -20.30 10.60
C VAL A 170 3.05 -20.62 11.72
N GLN A 171 2.92 -21.87 12.13
CA GLN A 171 2.05 -22.27 13.23
C GLN A 171 2.51 -21.69 14.58
N GLN A 172 3.83 -21.70 14.85
CA GLN A 172 4.39 -21.07 16.03
C GLN A 172 4.14 -19.56 16.05
N LEU A 173 4.36 -18.89 14.91
CA LEU A 173 4.08 -17.46 14.73
C LEU A 173 2.60 -17.15 14.97
N PHE A 174 1.69 -17.97 14.45
CA PHE A 174 0.25 -17.83 14.65
C PHE A 174 -0.11 -17.88 16.14
N CYS A 175 0.37 -18.89 16.86
CA CYS A 175 0.16 -19.01 18.30
C CYS A 175 0.72 -17.81 19.08
N ARG A 176 1.94 -17.38 18.75
CA ARG A 176 2.59 -16.20 19.37
C ARG A 176 1.78 -14.92 19.11
N LYS A 177 1.39 -14.68 17.86
CA LYS A 177 0.62 -13.50 17.44
C LYS A 177 -0.73 -13.46 18.14
N ARG A 178 -1.44 -14.59 18.29
CA ARG A 178 -2.70 -14.65 19.06
C ARG A 178 -2.51 -14.24 20.52
N ARG A 179 -1.43 -14.68 21.18
CA ARG A 179 -1.12 -14.28 22.57
C ARG A 179 -0.82 -12.78 22.65
N GLN A 180 0.02 -12.28 21.73
CA GLN A 180 0.35 -10.85 21.64
C GLN A 180 -0.89 -9.99 21.37
N GLN A 181 -1.76 -10.39 20.45
CA GLN A 181 -3.01 -9.68 20.17
C GLN A 181 -3.95 -9.66 21.38
N ARG A 182 -4.06 -10.75 22.15
CA ARG A 182 -4.84 -10.76 23.40
C ARG A 182 -4.28 -9.77 24.41
N ALA A 183 -2.96 -9.72 24.58
CA ALA A 183 -2.31 -8.76 25.47
C ALA A 183 -2.51 -7.31 24.97
N ALA A 184 -2.30 -7.06 23.67
CA ALA A 184 -2.48 -5.76 23.05
C ALA A 184 -3.92 -5.24 23.18
N ARG A 185 -4.93 -6.12 23.05
CA ARG A 185 -6.34 -5.77 23.30
C ARG A 185 -6.59 -5.35 24.74
N LYS A 186 -6.03 -6.08 25.72
CA LYS A 186 -6.14 -5.72 27.15
C LYS A 186 -5.50 -4.36 27.44
N LEU A 187 -4.44 -4.02 26.72
CA LEU A 187 -3.75 -2.72 26.83
C LEU A 187 -4.40 -1.62 25.98
N GLY A 188 -5.48 -1.89 25.25
CA GLY A 188 -6.12 -0.91 24.35
C GLY A 188 -5.31 -0.54 23.11
N LYS A 189 -4.23 -1.26 22.80
CA LYS A 189 -3.42 -1.07 21.57
C LYS A 189 -4.08 -1.67 20.33
N VAL A 190 -4.96 -2.66 20.52
CA VAL A 190 -5.76 -3.26 19.44
C VAL A 190 -7.22 -3.20 19.82
N MET A 191 -8.07 -2.71 18.92
CA MET A 191 -9.52 -2.59 19.14
C MET A 191 -10.32 -3.28 18.03
N HIS A 192 -11.54 -3.70 18.37
CA HIS A 192 -12.54 -4.10 17.38
C HIS A 192 -13.73 -3.17 17.57
N LEU A 193 -14.05 -2.41 16.53
CA LEU A 193 -15.19 -1.49 16.54
C LEU A 193 -16.27 -2.03 15.64
N ALA A 194 -17.52 -1.97 16.11
CA ALA A 194 -18.66 -2.22 15.24
C ALA A 194 -18.79 -1.06 14.24
N CYS A 195 -18.87 -1.38 12.96
CA CYS A 195 -19.06 -0.43 11.87
C CYS A 195 -20.30 -0.86 11.08
N GLY A 196 -21.40 -0.13 11.21
CA GLY A 196 -22.64 -0.36 10.46
C GLY A 196 -23.28 -1.74 10.69
N ASN A 197 -23.89 -2.29 9.64
CA ASN A 197 -24.72 -3.50 9.65
C ASN A 197 -23.93 -4.81 9.86
N ALA A 198 -23.37 -4.98 11.08
CA ALA A 198 -22.75 -6.20 11.60
C ALA A 198 -21.30 -6.50 11.20
N CYS A 199 -20.54 -5.52 10.69
CA CYS A 199 -19.10 -5.68 10.46
C CYS A 199 -18.27 -5.10 11.61
N PHE A 200 -17.23 -5.82 12.03
CA PHE A 200 -16.25 -5.31 13.00
C PHE A 200 -14.96 -4.92 12.29
N SER A 201 -14.47 -3.72 12.56
CA SER A 201 -13.17 -3.26 12.10
C SER A 201 -12.12 -3.45 13.18
N ARG A 202 -11.06 -4.22 12.88
CA ARG A 202 -9.87 -4.35 13.70
C ARG A 202 -8.95 -3.16 13.46
N LEU A 203 -8.57 -2.48 14.54
CA LEU A 203 -7.62 -1.38 14.56
C LEU A 203 -6.39 -1.75 15.36
N ASP A 204 -5.20 -1.36 14.90
CA ASP A 204 -3.93 -1.60 15.59
C ASP A 204 -3.13 -0.30 15.73
N ALA A 205 -3.03 0.23 16.94
CA ALA A 205 -2.28 1.46 17.23
C ALA A 205 -0.77 1.33 17.01
N GLY A 206 -0.25 0.12 16.77
CA GLY A 206 1.13 -0.11 16.33
C GLY A 206 1.31 -0.14 14.81
N TYR A 207 0.22 -0.08 14.04
CA TYR A 207 0.29 -0.17 12.59
C TYR A 207 1.03 1.04 12.00
N CYS A 208 2.12 0.76 11.29
CA CYS A 208 2.92 1.77 10.61
C CYS A 208 3.46 2.90 11.50
N VAL A 209 3.58 2.69 12.81
CA VAL A 209 4.20 3.66 13.71
C VAL A 209 5.71 3.63 13.54
N VAL A 210 6.30 4.82 13.42
CA VAL A 210 7.74 5.05 13.33
C VAL A 210 8.17 5.91 14.50
N ASP A 211 9.25 5.51 15.17
CA ASP A 211 9.89 6.29 16.21
C ASP A 211 10.94 7.20 15.57
N ALA A 212 10.50 8.42 15.22
CA ALA A 212 11.35 9.35 14.51
C ALA A 212 12.50 9.94 15.34
N GLU A 213 12.49 9.79 16.67
CA GLU A 213 13.62 10.18 17.50
C GLU A 213 14.69 9.09 17.48
N THR A 214 14.29 7.83 17.69
CA THR A 214 15.21 6.69 17.64
C THR A 214 15.77 6.44 16.24
N ASP A 215 14.99 6.70 15.19
CA ASP A 215 15.36 6.40 13.80
C ASP A 215 15.86 7.62 13.01
N ALA A 216 16.06 8.79 13.63
CA ALA A 216 16.32 10.07 12.95
C ALA A 216 17.33 9.99 11.78
N ALA A 217 18.55 9.51 12.03
CA ALA A 217 19.59 9.43 11.00
C ALA A 217 19.24 8.47 9.84
N ARG A 218 18.53 7.37 10.15
CA ARG A 218 18.09 6.41 9.13
C ARG A 218 16.90 6.94 8.33
N LEU A 219 16.00 7.70 8.98
CA LEU A 219 14.91 8.39 8.32
C LEU A 219 15.42 9.46 7.36
N ASP A 220 16.46 10.20 7.74
CA ASP A 220 17.11 11.16 6.85
C ASP A 220 17.65 10.47 5.59
N GLU A 221 18.29 9.32 5.75
CA GLU A 221 18.78 8.53 4.61
C GLU A 221 17.64 8.06 3.69
N VAL A 222 16.53 7.57 4.25
CA VAL A 222 15.33 7.16 3.49
C VAL A 222 14.67 8.38 2.82
N ALA A 223 14.64 9.53 3.50
CA ALA A 223 14.10 10.78 2.98
C ALA A 223 14.90 11.26 1.76
N GLN A 224 16.24 11.21 1.81
CA GLN A 224 17.08 11.55 0.66
C GLN A 224 16.86 10.59 -0.52
N GLN A 225 16.65 9.29 -0.26
CA GLN A 225 16.33 8.32 -1.31
C GLN A 225 14.98 8.63 -1.97
N LEU A 226 13.95 8.96 -1.19
CA LEU A 226 12.65 9.36 -1.71
C LEU A 226 12.75 10.65 -2.52
N LYS A 227 13.47 11.65 -2.01
CA LYS A 227 13.72 12.90 -2.71
C LYS A 227 14.40 12.67 -4.06
N ALA A 228 15.50 11.92 -4.06
CA ALA A 228 16.27 11.61 -5.25
C ALA A 228 15.42 10.90 -6.31
N LEU A 229 14.61 9.92 -5.90
CA LEU A 229 13.68 9.24 -6.80
C LEU A 229 12.67 10.20 -7.41
N LEU A 230 11.99 10.99 -6.60
CA LEU A 230 10.92 11.88 -7.07
C LEU A 230 11.45 13.00 -7.98
N LEU A 231 12.66 13.52 -7.72
CA LEU A 231 13.32 14.50 -8.58
C LEU A 231 13.71 13.97 -9.97
N THR A 232 13.60 12.67 -10.23
CA THR A 232 13.77 12.13 -11.58
C THR A 232 12.55 12.31 -12.47
N PHE A 233 11.45 12.85 -11.93
CA PHE A 233 10.22 13.11 -12.67
C PHE A 233 10.03 14.59 -12.95
N ASP A 234 9.39 14.95 -14.06
CA ASP A 234 9.11 16.35 -14.38
C ASP A 234 8.03 16.92 -13.43
N LYS A 235 7.01 16.11 -13.11
CA LYS A 235 5.89 16.44 -12.22
C LYS A 235 5.63 15.31 -11.21
N VAL A 236 5.25 15.67 -9.99
CA VAL A 236 4.88 14.72 -8.93
C VAL A 236 3.50 15.06 -8.37
N ILE A 237 2.57 14.12 -8.41
CA ILE A 237 1.33 14.17 -7.64
C ILE A 237 1.48 13.22 -6.46
N CYS A 238 1.47 13.75 -5.24
CA CYS A 238 1.57 12.97 -4.01
C CYS A 238 0.21 12.95 -3.31
N LEU A 239 -0.37 11.76 -3.18
CA LEU A 239 -1.70 11.55 -2.64
C LEU A 239 -1.63 10.83 -1.29
N ARG A 240 -2.01 11.49 -0.20
CA ARG A 240 -2.19 10.87 1.11
C ARG A 240 -3.58 10.28 1.23
N VAL A 241 -3.68 8.96 1.19
CA VAL A 241 -4.91 8.26 1.57
C VAL A 241 -4.87 8.06 3.09
N PRO A 242 -5.93 8.40 3.84
CA PRO A 242 -5.97 8.10 5.27
C PRO A 242 -5.84 6.59 5.48
N ILE A 243 -5.27 6.18 6.60
CA ILE A 243 -5.30 4.77 6.99
C ILE A 243 -6.46 4.52 7.95
N LYS A 244 -6.87 3.26 8.06
CA LYS A 244 -8.00 2.84 8.88
C LYS A 244 -7.89 3.34 10.34
N GLU A 245 -6.71 3.29 10.93
CA GLU A 245 -6.43 3.76 12.29
C GLU A 245 -6.70 5.26 12.50
N GLN A 246 -6.53 6.09 11.46
CA GLN A 246 -6.75 7.55 11.55
C GLN A 246 -8.25 7.91 11.48
N LEU A 247 -9.10 6.97 11.08
CA LEU A 247 -10.56 7.15 10.95
C LEU A 247 -11.33 6.80 12.24
N LEU A 248 -10.59 6.50 13.31
CA LEU A 248 -11.14 6.17 14.62
C LEU A 248 -11.97 7.35 15.19
N PRO A 249 -13.28 7.16 15.48
CA PRO A 249 -14.09 8.22 16.08
C PRO A 249 -13.53 8.71 17.42
N SER A 250 -13.66 10.02 17.70
CA SER A 250 -13.10 10.66 18.89
C SER A 250 -13.55 10.02 20.20
N CYS A 251 -14.77 9.48 20.27
CA CYS A 251 -15.30 8.78 21.45
C CYS A 251 -14.57 7.47 21.79
N HIS A 252 -13.84 6.90 20.84
CA HIS A 252 -13.05 5.67 21.00
C HIS A 252 -11.54 5.93 21.01
N MET A 253 -11.14 7.19 20.88
CA MET A 253 -9.74 7.59 20.81
C MET A 253 -9.07 7.49 22.18
N ASN A 254 -8.01 6.69 22.28
CA ASN A 254 -7.19 6.55 23.49
C ASN A 254 -5.75 7.01 23.23
N ASN A 255 -4.92 7.07 24.29
CA ASN A 255 -3.54 7.56 24.17
C ASN A 255 -2.69 6.80 23.15
N HIS A 256 -2.92 5.49 22.96
CA HIS A 256 -2.17 4.71 21.97
C HIS A 256 -2.49 5.15 20.54
N PHE A 257 -3.76 5.33 20.21
CA PHE A 257 -4.17 5.80 18.87
C PHE A 257 -3.83 7.29 18.66
N LEU A 258 -3.88 8.13 19.69
CA LEU A 258 -3.41 9.51 19.60
C LEU A 258 -1.92 9.58 19.23
N LEU A 259 -1.08 8.76 19.89
CA LEU A 259 0.34 8.68 19.58
C LEU A 259 0.59 8.12 18.18
N ALA A 260 -0.16 7.10 17.77
CA ALA A 260 -0.09 6.54 16.43
C ALA A 260 -0.40 7.60 15.36
N ASN A 261 -1.53 8.31 15.50
CA ASN A 261 -1.94 9.37 14.58
C ASN A 261 -0.88 10.49 14.51
N ARG A 262 -0.32 10.90 15.65
CA ARG A 262 0.79 11.88 15.66
C ARG A 262 2.02 11.38 14.90
N SER A 263 2.36 10.10 15.01
CA SER A 263 3.45 9.48 14.24
C SER A 263 3.14 9.54 12.74
N HIS A 264 1.93 9.14 12.32
CA HIS A 264 1.51 9.19 10.91
C HIS A 264 1.50 10.63 10.36
N ASP A 265 1.02 11.61 11.13
CA ASP A 265 1.03 13.02 10.74
C ASP A 265 2.44 13.60 10.66
N ARG A 266 3.35 13.17 11.55
CA ARG A 266 4.76 13.55 11.48
C ARG A 266 5.42 12.98 10.22
N MET A 267 5.15 11.72 9.91
CA MET A 267 5.68 11.07 8.72
C MET A 267 5.11 11.66 7.42
N TRP A 268 3.86 12.10 7.43
CA TRP A 268 3.29 12.84 6.30
C TRP A 268 3.93 14.22 6.13
N ARG A 269 4.09 14.98 7.23
CA ARG A 269 4.78 16.28 7.19
C ARG A 269 6.19 16.17 6.63
N LEU A 270 6.95 15.17 7.07
CA LEU A 270 8.28 14.89 6.52
C LEU A 270 8.21 14.61 5.01
N THR A 271 7.25 13.82 4.54
CA THR A 271 7.04 13.61 3.09
C THR A 271 6.74 14.92 2.37
N THR A 272 5.82 15.75 2.89
CA THR A 272 5.49 17.03 2.24
C THR A 272 6.66 17.99 2.19
N GLU A 273 7.49 18.05 3.24
CA GLU A 273 8.71 18.86 3.28
C GLU A 273 9.74 18.42 2.22
N ILE A 274 9.89 17.11 2.04
CA ILE A 274 10.78 16.54 1.01
C ILE A 274 10.32 16.93 -0.38
N ILE A 275 9.04 16.68 -0.69
CA ILE A 275 8.53 16.89 -2.04
C ILE A 275 8.31 18.36 -2.37
N ALA A 276 8.18 19.25 -1.38
CA ALA A 276 8.08 20.70 -1.60
C ALA A 276 9.31 21.29 -2.29
N SER A 277 10.44 20.58 -2.28
CA SER A 277 11.65 20.97 -3.03
C SER A 277 11.63 20.57 -4.52
N HIS A 278 10.58 19.88 -4.96
CA HIS A 278 10.38 19.50 -6.36
C HIS A 278 9.82 20.68 -7.16
N PRO A 279 10.30 20.96 -8.39
CA PRO A 279 9.87 22.14 -9.17
C PRO A 279 8.36 22.18 -9.48
N ASP A 280 7.77 21.03 -9.75
CA ASP A 280 6.34 20.87 -10.04
C ASP A 280 5.76 19.73 -9.22
N VAL A 281 5.09 20.07 -8.11
CA VAL A 281 4.52 19.11 -7.18
C VAL A 281 3.13 19.50 -6.73
N HIS A 282 2.25 18.51 -6.63
CA HIS A 282 0.92 18.65 -6.07
C HIS A 282 0.71 17.64 -4.95
N ALA A 283 0.65 18.11 -3.71
CA ALA A 283 0.36 17.30 -2.54
C ALA A 283 -1.14 17.38 -2.20
N VAL A 284 -1.81 16.24 -2.06
CA VAL A 284 -3.24 16.16 -1.78
C VAL A 284 -3.50 15.22 -0.62
N GLU A 285 -4.25 15.68 0.37
CA GLU A 285 -4.82 14.80 1.40
C GLU A 285 -6.23 14.39 1.03
N CYS A 286 -6.45 13.09 0.82
CA CYS A 286 -7.75 12.55 0.51
C CYS A 286 -8.71 12.76 1.68
N SER A 287 -9.94 13.18 1.37
CA SER A 287 -11.04 13.25 2.33
C SER A 287 -12.17 12.27 1.95
N GLY A 288 -13.17 12.12 2.83
CA GLY A 288 -14.37 11.33 2.56
C GLY A 288 -14.21 9.80 2.68
N PHE A 289 -13.04 9.31 3.08
CA PHE A 289 -12.85 7.91 3.45
C PHE A 289 -13.44 7.62 4.84
N SER A 290 -13.90 6.38 5.02
CA SER A 290 -14.57 5.86 6.20
C SER A 290 -14.04 4.47 6.53
N MET A 291 -14.32 3.99 7.74
CA MET A 291 -13.93 2.65 8.17
C MET A 291 -14.46 1.53 7.24
N SER A 292 -15.60 1.75 6.57
CA SER A 292 -16.19 0.80 5.62
C SER A 292 -15.50 0.76 4.26
N ASP A 293 -14.53 1.64 3.99
CA ASP A 293 -13.73 1.61 2.75
C ASP A 293 -12.54 0.64 2.84
N TYR A 294 -12.35 -0.03 3.98
CA TYR A 294 -11.23 -0.93 4.25
C TYR A 294 -11.74 -2.35 4.51
N HIS A 295 -10.84 -3.31 4.35
CA HIS A 295 -11.09 -4.67 4.83
C HIS A 295 -11.27 -4.67 6.34
N PRO A 296 -12.23 -5.41 6.90
CA PRO A 296 -12.53 -5.17 8.30
C PRO A 296 -11.41 -5.69 9.22
N LEU A 297 -10.77 -6.81 8.87
CA LEU A 297 -9.63 -7.32 9.63
C LEU A 297 -8.27 -6.79 9.13
N ASP A 298 -8.19 -6.05 8.04
CA ASP A 298 -6.91 -5.66 7.42
C ASP A 298 -6.85 -4.16 7.08
N SER A 299 -5.67 -3.58 6.92
CA SER A 299 -5.54 -2.14 6.66
C SER A 299 -5.62 -1.79 5.17
N HIS A 300 -5.77 -2.78 4.29
CA HIS A 300 -5.99 -2.58 2.85
C HIS A 300 -7.40 -2.07 2.53
N LEU A 301 -7.53 -1.29 1.45
CA LEU A 301 -8.81 -0.86 0.90
C LEU A 301 -9.60 -2.06 0.36
N ASN A 302 -10.92 -2.04 0.55
CA ASN A 302 -11.83 -2.98 -0.09
C ASN A 302 -12.32 -2.41 -1.44
N CYS A 303 -13.33 -3.03 -2.07
CA CYS A 303 -13.85 -2.56 -3.35
C CYS A 303 -14.37 -1.11 -3.28
N ALA A 304 -15.11 -0.76 -2.23
CA ALA A 304 -15.64 0.60 -2.06
C ALA A 304 -14.50 1.64 -1.88
N GLY A 305 -13.48 1.30 -1.09
CA GLY A 305 -12.31 2.15 -0.94
C GLY A 305 -11.49 2.33 -2.21
N ASN A 306 -11.32 1.27 -3.01
CA ASN A 306 -10.64 1.37 -4.30
C ASN A 306 -11.45 2.20 -5.30
N GLN A 307 -12.78 2.06 -5.35
CA GLN A 307 -13.64 2.90 -6.18
C GLN A 307 -13.52 4.38 -5.80
N ARG A 308 -13.54 4.69 -4.49
CA ARG A 308 -13.36 6.05 -3.98
C ARG A 308 -11.99 6.62 -4.35
N LEU A 309 -10.93 5.84 -4.18
CA LEU A 309 -9.57 6.24 -4.55
C LEU A 309 -9.46 6.51 -6.06
N GLY A 310 -10.06 5.64 -6.88
CA GLY A 310 -10.09 5.80 -8.34
C GLY A 310 -10.77 7.10 -8.76
N ALA A 311 -11.91 7.44 -8.16
CA ALA A 311 -12.63 8.68 -8.43
C ALA A 311 -11.80 9.93 -8.10
N VAL A 312 -11.13 9.94 -6.92
CA VAL A 312 -10.24 11.05 -6.53
C VAL A 312 -9.09 11.20 -7.52
N ILE A 313 -8.43 10.10 -7.89
CA ILE A 313 -7.31 10.14 -8.83
C ILE A 313 -7.78 10.59 -10.23
N GLN A 314 -8.93 10.12 -10.69
CA GLN A 314 -9.49 10.53 -11.97
C GLN A 314 -9.75 12.04 -12.03
N GLU A 315 -10.32 12.62 -10.97
CA GLU A 315 -10.55 14.06 -10.86
C GLU A 315 -9.24 14.84 -10.89
N LEU A 316 -8.23 14.39 -10.12
CA LEU A 316 -6.91 15.02 -10.09
C LEU A 316 -6.23 14.99 -11.46
N LEU A 317 -6.22 13.82 -12.12
CA LEU A 317 -5.60 13.69 -13.44
C LEU A 317 -6.32 14.53 -14.51
N ALA A 318 -7.65 14.63 -14.44
CA ALA A 318 -8.41 15.49 -15.34
C ALA A 318 -8.10 16.98 -15.12
N HIS A 319 -7.99 17.43 -13.86
CA HIS A 319 -7.61 18.80 -13.53
C HIS A 319 -6.23 19.15 -14.10
N HIS A 320 -5.25 18.25 -13.95
CA HIS A 320 -3.90 18.46 -14.46
C HIS A 320 -3.80 18.41 -15.99
N ALA A 321 -4.60 17.58 -16.67
CA ALA A 321 -4.65 17.57 -18.13
C ALA A 321 -5.15 18.92 -18.69
N CYS A 322 -6.12 19.55 -18.02
CA CYS A 322 -6.63 20.86 -18.41
C CYS A 322 -5.59 21.98 -18.23
N THR A 323 -4.80 21.96 -17.14
CA THR A 323 -3.78 22.99 -16.89
C THR A 323 -2.62 22.91 -17.87
N ASP A 324 -2.24 21.70 -18.29
CA ASP A 324 -1.12 21.49 -19.22
C ASP A 324 -1.50 21.84 -20.67
N GLY A 325 -2.79 21.85 -21.01
CA GLY A 325 -3.31 22.20 -22.33
C GLY A 325 -3.46 23.71 -22.63
N VAL A 326 -3.21 24.59 -21.65
CA VAL A 326 -3.28 26.06 -21.82
C VAL A 326 -1.91 26.67 -22.18
N SER A 327 -0.88 25.83 -22.31
CA SER A 327 0.51 26.24 -22.60
C SER A 327 0.97 25.81 -24.01
N ALA A 328 0.13 26.03 -25.02
CA ALA A 328 0.47 25.83 -26.43
C ALA A 328 0.41 27.16 -27.20
#